data_AF-D3VMA6-F1
#
_entry.id   AF-D3VMA6-F1
#
_cell.length_a   1.000
_cell.length_b   1.000
_cell.length_c   1.000
_cell.angle_alpha   90.00
_cell.angle_beta   90.00
_cell.angle_gamma   90.00
#
_symmetry.space_group_name_H-M   'P 1'
#
loop_
_entity.id
_entity.type
_entity.pdbx_description
1 polymer ?
#
loop_
_entity_poly.entity_id
_entity_poly.type
_entity_poly.pdbx_seq_one_letter_code
_entity_poly.pdbx_strand_id
1 'polypeptide(L)' 'MSAQQLAALLDQPLWKIERALAALRAKGLIETNK' A
#
# COMPACT_ATOMS: atom_id res chain seq x y z
N MET A 1 -5.56 5.76 -4.89
CA MET A 1 -6.12 4.40 -4.66
C MET A 1 -5.88 4.00 -3.22
N SER A 2 -6.86 3.42 -2.52
CA SER A 2 -6.74 3.10 -1.09
C SER A 2 -6.03 1.76 -0.85
N ALA A 3 -5.40 1.59 0.32
CA ALA A 3 -4.78 0.34 0.74
C ALA A 3 -5.79 -0.83 0.78
N GLN A 4 -7.06 -0.53 1.08
CA GLN A 4 -8.16 -1.51 1.10
C GLN A 4 -8.52 -2.00 -0.30
N GLN A 5 -8.56 -1.10 -1.29
CA GLN A 5 -8.76 -1.51 -2.69
C GLN A 5 -7.60 -2.39 -3.17
N LEU A 6 -6.36 -2.04 -2.80
CA LEU A 6 -5.19 -2.80 -3.19
C LEU A 6 -5.13 -4.19 -2.51
N ALA A 7 -5.55 -4.27 -1.24
CA ALA A 7 -5.69 -5.53 -0.51
C ALA A 7 -6.73 -6.46 -1.16
N ALA A 8 -7.88 -5.92 -1.57
CA ALA A 8 -8.93 -6.67 -2.25
C ALA A 8 -8.50 -7.16 -3.64
N LEU A 9 -7.78 -6.33 -4.41
CA LEU A 9 -7.31 -6.70 -5.76
C LEU A 9 -6.24 -7.78 -5.73
N LEU A 10 -5.37 -7.77 -4.71
CA LEU A 10 -4.26 -8.71 -4.59
C LEU A 10 -4.61 -9.96 -3.79
N ASP A 11 -5.82 -10.03 -3.22
CA ASP A 11 -6.25 -11.05 -2.26
C ASP A 11 -5.21 -11.24 -1.13
N GLN A 12 -4.71 -10.11 -0.61
CA GLN A 12 -3.71 -10.07 0.45
C GLN A 12 -4.28 -9.36 1.69
N PRO A 13 -3.82 -9.73 2.89
CA PRO A 13 -4.30 -9.07 4.10
C PRO A 13 -3.84 -7.60 4.17
N LEU A 14 -4.73 -6.73 4.65
CA LEU A 14 -4.54 -5.28 4.69
C LEU A 14 -3.23 -4.87 5.36
N TRP A 15 -2.88 -5.48 6.50
CA TRP A 15 -1.65 -5.18 7.24
C TRP A 15 -0.37 -5.38 6.41
N LYS A 16 -0.38 -6.34 5.49
CA LYS A 16 0.77 -6.64 4.62
C LYS A 16 0.92 -5.57 3.55
N ILE A 17 -0.21 -5.12 3.00
CA ILE A 17 -0.27 -4.04 2.03
C ILE A 17 0.16 -2.71 2.67
N GLU A 18 -0.31 -2.41 3.87
CA GLU A 18 0.11 -1.21 4.61
C GLU A 18 1.60 -1.20 4.90
N ARG A 19 2.18 -2.34 5.30
CA ARG A 19 3.64 -2.47 5.46
C ARG A 19 4.39 -2.26 4.15
N ALA A 20 3.91 -2.84 3.05
CA ALA A 20 4.52 -2.69 1.74
C ALA A 20 4.46 -1.22 1.26
N LEU A 21 3.30 -0.57 1.40
CA LEU A 21 3.11 0.83 1.09
C LEU A 21 3.99 1.74 1.96
N ALA A 22 4.10 1.47 3.26
CA ALA A 22 5.00 2.19 4.15
C ALA A 22 6.47 2.05 3.72
N ALA A 23 6.91 0.84 3.36
CA ALA A 23 8.26 0.60 2.88
C ALA A 23 8.54 1.29 1.53
N LEU A 24 7.59 1.25 0.60
CA LEU A 24 7.67 1.95 -0.69
C LEU A 24 7.76 3.47 -0.50
N ARG A 25 6.98 4.03 0.43
CA ARG A 25 6.99 5.46 0.78
C ARG A 25 8.30 5.87 1.44
N ALA A 26 8.82 5.05 2.36
CA ALA A 26 10.11 5.29 2.99
C ALA A 26 11.28 5.28 1.99
N LYS A 27 11.14 4.53 0.90
CA LYS A 27 12.10 4.53 -0.22
C LYS A 27 11.87 5.68 -1.23
N GLY A 28 10.84 6.51 -1.03
CA GLY A 28 10.47 7.58 -1.97
C GLY A 28 9.95 7.07 -3.32
N LEU A 29 9.56 5.78 -3.40
CA LEU A 29 9.11 5.15 -4.65
C LEU A 29 7.64 5.46 -4.96
N ILE A 30 6.87 5.81 -3.94
CA ILE A 30 5.49 6.24 -4.09
C ILE A 30 5.28 7.50 -3.26
N GLU A 31 4.69 8.50 -3.89
CA GLU A 31 4.15 9.66 -3.20
C GLU A 31 2.66 9.41 -3.01
N THR A 32 2.20 9.50 -1.77
CA THR A 32 0.76 9.44 -1.50
C THR A 32 0.15 10.75 -1.98
N ASN A 33 -0.32 10.74 -3.22
CA ASN A 33 -1.22 11.76 -3.71
C ASN A 33 -2.58 11.55 -3.03
N LYS A 34 -3.15 12.63 -2.47
CA LYS A 34 -4.38 12.61 -1.65
C LYS A 34 -5.57 12.07 -2.45
#